data_AF-A0A9E3KH08-F1
#
_entry.id   AF-A0A9E3KH08-F1
#
_cell.length_a   1.000
_cell.length_b   1.000
_cell.length_c   1.000
_cell.angle_alpha   90.00
_cell.angle_beta   90.00
_cell.angle_gamma   90.00
#
_symmetry.space_group_name_H-M   'P 1'
#
loop_
_entity.id
_entity.type
_entity.pdbx_description
1 polymer ?
#
loop_
_entity_poly.entity_id
_entity_poly.type
_entity_poly.pdbx_seq_one_letter_code
_entity_poly.pdbx_strand_id
1 'polypeptide(L)'
;MSFLNPIWLWGLTGLLIPVAIHLLSRKEGNVIRLGSVRHIMDSASARFSSIRLNEIWLLLIRCLLLLFIILLLSGLYFSSESRNSKKWILVEKGLERDTDFMPLVDSLQDQGFELRYLYEGFPVVDDDLELNGNINYWLLAQALQAESVERAVVLSNNYLKNFTGQRINLPDNIRWITKSPTQHEFELASIDIGEFEWKRTGSSSGLKTQFSTQILESSKATVKADTLSIILVSEIGFEYDKKIMLAALQAIQQTAPFIFINSDVTISEYSPTHKTDWVIWLSDRKPEVHDVSMIAYNTAEIFNDQVLFEQVTPTYWRLNTRLNEGVALNSHLTIRLSEILLPVEMFVGRLEENDRRTLPEQAAWSSLNPVSDRKTASVSENLNMYWMVLICFTLIIERLLALKRNQ
;
A
#
# COMPACT_ATOMS: atom_id res chain seq x y z
N MET A 1 -28.74 14.47 2.91
CA MET A 1 -29.70 13.40 2.55
C MET A 1 -29.32 12.88 1.19
N SER A 2 -29.29 11.57 1.00
CA SER A 2 -28.91 10.96 -0.27
C SER A 2 -29.86 9.79 -0.59
N PHE A 3 -29.97 9.43 -1.86
CA PHE A 3 -30.82 8.35 -2.37
C PHE A 3 -29.94 7.30 -3.04
N LEU A 4 -30.15 6.04 -2.70
CA LEU A 4 -29.40 4.93 -3.31
C LEU A 4 -29.84 4.66 -4.74
N ASN A 5 -31.14 4.80 -5.01
CA ASN A 5 -31.72 4.53 -6.31
C ASN A 5 -32.66 5.68 -6.73
N PRO A 6 -32.12 6.83 -7.18
CA PRO A 6 -32.90 8.02 -7.50
C PRO A 6 -34.00 7.80 -8.54
N ILE A 7 -33.86 6.76 -9.38
CA ILE A 7 -34.83 6.44 -10.43
C ILE A 7 -36.23 6.16 -9.90
N TRP A 8 -36.35 5.63 -8.67
CA TRP A 8 -37.65 5.36 -8.06
C TRP A 8 -38.42 6.63 -7.70
N LEU A 9 -37.77 7.79 -7.63
CA LEU A 9 -38.46 9.07 -7.42
C LEU A 9 -39.41 9.41 -8.56
N TRP A 10 -39.19 8.88 -9.78
CA TRP A 10 -40.19 8.99 -10.87
C TRP A 10 -41.53 8.35 -10.51
N GLY A 11 -41.55 7.40 -9.57
CA GLY A 11 -42.77 6.83 -9.00
C GLY A 11 -43.69 7.86 -8.34
N LEU A 12 -43.18 9.03 -7.93
CA LEU A 12 -44.01 10.13 -7.40
C LEU A 12 -45.04 10.61 -8.42
N THR A 13 -44.78 10.47 -9.72
CA THR A 13 -45.79 10.77 -10.76
C THR A 13 -47.03 9.88 -10.64
N GLY A 14 -46.90 8.68 -10.07
CA GLY A 14 -48.00 7.78 -9.76
C GLY A 14 -48.97 8.31 -8.70
N LEU A 15 -48.58 9.29 -7.89
CA LEU A 15 -49.50 9.99 -6.96
C LEU A 15 -50.61 10.74 -7.69
N LEU A 16 -50.41 11.06 -8.98
CA LEU A 16 -51.46 11.65 -9.81
C LEU A 16 -52.63 10.69 -10.05
N ILE A 17 -52.41 9.36 -9.96
CA ILE A 17 -53.43 8.36 -10.25
C ILE A 17 -54.57 8.41 -9.20
N PRO A 18 -54.31 8.27 -7.89
CA PRO A 18 -55.37 8.40 -6.88
C PRO A 18 -56.08 9.76 -6.93
N VAL A 19 -55.32 10.83 -7.17
CA VAL A 19 -55.88 12.19 -7.25
C VAL A 19 -56.79 12.34 -8.47
N ALA A 20 -56.37 11.86 -9.63
CA ALA A 20 -57.16 11.90 -10.86
C ALA A 20 -58.42 11.02 -10.76
N ILE A 21 -58.30 9.81 -10.22
CA ILE A 21 -59.45 8.92 -9.97
C ILE A 21 -60.45 9.60 -9.02
N HIS A 22 -59.94 10.27 -7.98
CA HIS A 22 -60.78 10.96 -7.02
C HIS A 22 -61.51 12.17 -7.62
N LEU A 23 -60.84 12.94 -8.49
CA LEU A 23 -61.45 14.04 -9.23
C LEU A 23 -62.50 13.57 -10.26
N LEU A 24 -62.36 12.33 -10.76
CA LEU A 24 -63.29 11.72 -11.72
C LEU A 24 -64.43 10.92 -11.05
N SER A 25 -64.33 10.69 -9.74
CA SER A 25 -65.30 9.90 -8.97
C SER A 25 -66.64 10.61 -8.87
N ARG A 26 -67.69 9.95 -9.36
CA ARG A 26 -69.06 10.45 -9.36
C ARG A 26 -69.69 10.18 -8.00
N LYS A 27 -70.46 11.15 -7.49
CA LYS A 27 -71.27 10.97 -6.30
C LYS A 27 -72.34 9.92 -6.59
N GLU A 28 -72.34 8.79 -5.88
CA GLU A 28 -73.51 7.92 -5.86
C GLU A 28 -74.67 8.72 -5.26
N GLY A 29 -75.76 8.84 -6.02
CA GLY A 29 -76.95 9.56 -5.58
C GLY A 29 -77.55 8.89 -4.36
N ASN A 30 -78.01 9.66 -3.38
CA ASN A 30 -78.75 9.10 -2.25
C ASN A 30 -79.97 8.36 -2.77
N VAL A 31 -80.04 7.04 -2.51
CA VAL A 31 -81.17 6.21 -2.90
C VAL A 31 -82.32 6.49 -1.95
N ILE A 32 -83.25 7.35 -2.38
CA ILE A 32 -84.49 7.60 -1.64
C ILE A 32 -85.50 6.53 -2.07
N ARG A 33 -85.99 5.74 -1.13
CA ARG A 33 -87.04 4.75 -1.39
C ARG A 33 -88.38 5.46 -1.52
N LEU A 34 -89.02 5.33 -2.69
CA LEU A 34 -90.32 5.93 -3.00
C LEU A 34 -91.34 4.81 -3.27
N GLY A 35 -92.59 5.00 -2.85
CA GLY A 35 -93.65 4.00 -2.96
C GLY A 35 -94.22 3.79 -4.37
N SER A 36 -93.95 4.72 -5.31
CA SER A 36 -94.32 4.57 -6.73
C SER A 36 -93.43 5.44 -7.62
N VAL A 37 -92.94 4.87 -8.71
CA VAL A 37 -92.08 5.53 -9.71
C VAL A 37 -92.91 6.08 -10.90
N ARG A 38 -94.23 5.87 -10.90
CA ARG A 38 -95.12 6.09 -12.06
C ARG A 38 -95.19 7.54 -12.54
N HIS A 39 -94.87 8.51 -11.69
CA HIS A 39 -94.95 9.95 -11.99
C HIS A 39 -93.58 10.64 -12.06
N ILE A 40 -92.49 9.88 -12.06
CA ILE A 40 -91.15 10.44 -12.21
C ILE A 40 -90.84 10.50 -13.71
N MET A 41 -90.92 11.70 -14.30
CA MET A 41 -90.43 11.93 -15.66
C MET A 41 -88.90 12.07 -15.62
N ASP A 42 -88.23 11.51 -16.64
CA ASP A 42 -86.78 11.67 -16.82
C ASP A 42 -86.43 13.15 -16.96
N SER A 43 -85.95 13.75 -15.88
CA SER A 43 -85.24 15.02 -15.96
C SER A 43 -83.84 14.76 -16.49
N ALA A 44 -83.46 15.40 -17.60
CA ALA A 44 -82.06 15.45 -18.02
C ALA A 44 -81.22 15.96 -16.85
N SER A 45 -80.33 15.09 -16.34
CA SER A 45 -79.64 15.30 -15.07
C SER A 45 -79.01 16.69 -15.00
N ALA A 46 -79.40 17.44 -13.96
CA ALA A 46 -78.88 18.76 -13.70
C ALA A 46 -77.35 18.74 -13.52
N ARG A 47 -76.68 19.54 -14.35
CA ARG A 47 -75.46 20.32 -14.09
C ARG A 47 -74.31 19.61 -13.35
N PHE A 48 -73.17 19.51 -14.04
CA PHE A 48 -71.84 19.27 -13.46
C PHE A 48 -71.46 20.39 -12.46
N SER A 49 -72.02 20.41 -11.26
CA SER A 49 -71.66 21.44 -10.28
C SER A 49 -71.56 20.85 -8.89
N SER A 50 -70.43 20.23 -8.60
CA SER A 50 -69.42 20.77 -7.68
C SER A 50 -68.42 19.66 -7.37
N ILE A 51 -67.14 19.90 -7.64
CA ILE A 51 -66.06 19.08 -7.10
C ILE A 51 -66.04 19.35 -5.60
N ARG A 52 -66.70 18.50 -4.82
CA ARG A 52 -66.51 18.46 -3.37
C ARG A 52 -65.64 17.26 -3.09
N LEU A 53 -64.45 17.51 -2.55
CA LEU A 53 -63.56 16.49 -2.04
C LEU A 53 -64.21 15.85 -0.80
N ASN A 54 -65.11 14.89 -1.03
CA ASN A 54 -65.55 13.99 0.02
C ASN A 54 -64.42 12.97 0.19
N GLU A 55 -64.09 12.52 1.40
CA GLU A 55 -63.02 11.50 1.61
C GLU A 55 -61.57 11.99 1.47
N ILE A 56 -61.30 13.28 1.67
CA ILE A 56 -59.94 13.87 1.68
C ILE A 56 -58.96 13.05 2.55
N TRP A 57 -59.42 12.59 3.72
CA TRP A 57 -58.60 11.81 4.64
C TRP A 57 -58.19 10.45 4.07
N LEU A 58 -59.08 9.77 3.35
CA LEU A 58 -58.79 8.47 2.74
C LEU A 58 -57.84 8.64 1.53
N LEU A 59 -58.07 9.70 0.74
CA LEU A 59 -57.18 10.07 -0.35
C LEU A 59 -55.76 10.39 0.16
N LEU A 60 -55.66 11.18 1.22
CA LEU A 60 -54.40 11.56 1.84
C LEU A 60 -53.63 10.32 2.30
N ILE A 61 -54.30 9.37 2.95
CA ILE A 61 -53.65 8.13 3.41
C ILE A 61 -53.16 7.27 2.24
N ARG A 62 -53.93 7.15 1.15
CA ARG A 62 -53.49 6.44 -0.07
C ARG A 62 -52.27 7.08 -0.71
N CYS A 63 -52.24 8.42 -0.78
CA CYS A 63 -51.07 9.15 -1.26
C CYS A 63 -49.86 8.97 -0.34
N LEU A 64 -50.07 8.99 0.97
CA LEU A 64 -49.01 8.85 1.97
C LEU A 64 -48.41 7.42 1.99
N LEU A 65 -49.25 6.40 1.78
CA LEU A 65 -48.81 5.02 1.60
C LEU A 65 -47.91 4.88 0.36
N LEU A 66 -48.35 5.41 -0.79
CA LEU A 66 -47.53 5.39 -2.01
C LEU A 66 -46.22 6.15 -1.82
N LEU A 67 -46.26 7.30 -1.15
CA LEU A 67 -45.07 8.08 -0.81
C LEU A 67 -44.07 7.26 0.01
N PHE A 68 -44.51 6.58 1.06
CA PHE A 68 -43.62 5.76 1.90
C PHE A 68 -43.03 4.56 1.14
N ILE A 69 -43.79 3.93 0.26
CA ILE A 69 -43.28 2.87 -0.62
C ILE A 69 -42.19 3.42 -1.54
N ILE A 70 -42.43 4.58 -2.17
CA ILE A 70 -41.46 5.21 -3.08
C ILE A 70 -40.18 5.60 -2.31
N LEU A 71 -40.30 6.14 -1.10
CA LEU A 71 -39.15 6.50 -0.27
C LEU A 71 -38.35 5.28 0.20
N LEU A 72 -39.03 4.17 0.52
CA LEU A 72 -38.40 2.88 0.81
C LEU A 72 -37.61 2.38 -0.41
N LEU A 73 -38.21 2.36 -1.60
CA LEU A 73 -37.58 1.86 -2.84
C LEU A 73 -36.44 2.77 -3.34
N SER A 74 -36.57 4.09 -3.15
CA SER A 74 -35.51 5.05 -3.44
C SER A 74 -34.30 4.89 -2.50
N GLY A 75 -34.49 4.21 -1.36
CA GLY A 75 -33.48 4.03 -0.35
C GLY A 75 -33.08 5.38 0.25
N LEU A 76 -34.07 6.20 0.64
CA LEU A 76 -33.80 7.46 1.32
C LEU A 76 -33.09 7.18 2.64
N TYR A 77 -31.84 7.63 2.76
CA TYR A 77 -31.11 7.59 4.00
C TYR A 77 -30.63 8.98 4.40
N PHE A 78 -30.64 9.20 5.71
CA PHE A 78 -29.98 10.33 6.32
C PHE A 78 -28.53 9.88 6.55
N SER A 79 -27.58 10.39 5.76
CA SER A 79 -26.18 10.29 6.13
C SER A 79 -26.08 10.89 7.53
N SER A 80 -25.77 10.06 8.53
CA SER A 80 -25.13 10.60 9.72
C SER A 80 -23.87 11.24 9.19
N GLU A 81 -23.77 12.56 9.25
CA GLU A 81 -22.44 13.16 9.25
C GLU A 81 -21.63 12.37 10.27
N SER A 82 -20.44 11.95 9.85
CA SER A 82 -19.47 11.33 10.73
C SER A 82 -19.46 12.14 12.02
N ARG A 83 -19.75 11.51 13.16
CA ARG A 83 -19.63 12.17 14.48
C ARG A 83 -18.21 12.69 14.73
N ASN A 84 -17.24 12.27 13.91
CA ASN A 84 -15.90 12.82 13.87
C ASN A 84 -15.80 13.88 12.78
N SER A 85 -15.69 15.14 13.19
CA SER A 85 -15.33 16.29 12.34
C SER A 85 -13.81 16.48 12.21
N LYS A 86 -13.02 15.44 12.54
CA LYS A 86 -11.56 15.51 12.54
C LYS A 86 -11.06 15.56 11.10
N LYS A 87 -10.43 16.68 10.74
CA LYS A 87 -9.75 16.88 9.46
C LYS A 87 -8.26 17.03 9.71
N TRP A 88 -7.43 16.19 9.11
CA TRP A 88 -5.99 16.14 9.41
C TRP A 88 -5.13 16.37 8.17
N ILE A 89 -4.06 17.14 8.33
CA ILE A 89 -2.94 17.17 7.40
C ILE A 89 -1.83 16.39 8.06
N LEU A 90 -1.32 15.35 7.41
CA LEU A 90 -0.26 14.50 7.91
C LEU A 90 0.98 14.74 7.08
N VAL A 91 2.07 15.15 7.71
CA VAL A 91 3.30 15.54 7.01
C VAL A 91 4.47 14.73 7.50
N GLU A 92 5.23 14.16 6.58
CA GLU A 92 6.51 13.51 6.90
C GLU A 92 7.52 14.56 7.40
N LYS A 93 8.31 14.21 8.42
CA LYS A 93 9.31 15.12 9.00
C LYS A 93 10.27 15.65 7.92
N GLY A 94 10.49 16.96 7.92
CA GLY A 94 11.24 17.70 6.92
C GLY A 94 10.38 18.32 5.81
N LEU A 95 9.13 17.89 5.63
CA LEU A 95 8.21 18.47 4.64
C LEU A 95 7.32 19.58 5.21
N GLU A 96 7.29 19.78 6.53
CA GLU A 96 6.47 20.80 7.20
C GLU A 96 6.82 22.24 6.80
N ARG A 97 8.09 22.49 6.45
CA ARG A 97 8.61 23.80 6.04
C ARG A 97 8.94 23.87 4.55
N ASP A 98 8.45 22.90 3.78
CA ASP A 98 8.77 22.80 2.37
C ASP A 98 8.00 23.84 1.54
N THR A 99 8.73 24.59 0.70
CA THR A 99 8.16 25.71 -0.06
C THR A 99 7.08 25.31 -1.04
N ASP A 100 7.09 24.06 -1.53
CA ASP A 100 6.12 23.58 -2.51
C ASP A 100 4.78 23.22 -1.83
N PHE A 101 4.82 22.84 -0.56
CA PHE A 101 3.64 22.41 0.20
C PHE A 101 3.05 23.49 1.11
N MET A 102 3.82 24.51 1.52
CA MET A 102 3.31 25.59 2.39
C MET A 102 1.97 26.18 1.89
N PRO A 103 1.79 26.56 0.61
CA PRO A 103 0.51 27.12 0.15
C PRO A 103 -0.68 26.15 0.30
N LEU A 104 -0.43 24.85 0.16
CA LEU A 104 -1.44 23.81 0.34
C LEU A 104 -1.76 23.60 1.82
N VAL A 105 -0.73 23.55 2.68
CA VAL A 105 -0.89 23.39 4.12
C VAL A 105 -1.68 24.58 4.69
N ASP A 106 -1.30 25.81 4.35
CA ASP A 106 -1.98 27.03 4.79
C ASP A 106 -3.46 27.03 4.39
N SER A 107 -3.75 26.71 3.11
CA SER A 107 -5.12 26.66 2.60
C SER A 107 -5.97 25.58 3.27
N LEU A 108 -5.37 24.46 3.68
CA LEU A 108 -6.08 23.40 4.39
C LEU A 108 -6.26 23.73 5.88
N GLN A 109 -5.29 24.38 6.52
CA GLN A 109 -5.43 24.86 7.90
C GLN A 109 -6.56 25.91 8.01
N ASP A 110 -6.68 26.81 7.03
CA ASP A 110 -7.80 27.76 6.93
C ASP A 110 -9.18 27.07 6.82
N GLN A 111 -9.21 25.84 6.29
CA GLN A 111 -10.41 25.00 6.21
C GLN A 111 -10.68 24.17 7.47
N GLY A 112 -9.89 24.39 8.52
CA GLY A 112 -10.02 23.72 9.82
C GLY A 112 -9.31 22.37 9.91
N PHE A 113 -8.30 22.12 9.06
CA PHE A 113 -7.46 20.92 9.21
C PHE A 113 -6.38 21.13 10.27
N GLU A 114 -6.15 20.10 11.08
CA GLU A 114 -5.09 20.07 12.09
C GLU A 114 -3.82 19.43 11.51
N LEU A 115 -2.68 20.10 11.66
CA LEU A 115 -1.39 19.65 11.15
C LEU A 115 -0.72 18.66 12.14
N ARG A 116 -0.39 17.47 11.65
CA ARG A 116 0.17 16.35 12.42
C ARG A 116 1.33 15.71 11.66
N TYR A 117 2.24 15.06 12.38
CA TYR A 117 3.30 14.28 11.76
C TYR A 117 2.77 12.94 11.25
N LEU A 118 3.26 12.51 10.09
CA LEU A 118 3.06 11.16 9.55
C LEU A 118 3.93 10.17 10.31
N TYR A 119 3.51 9.86 11.52
CA TYR A 119 4.21 9.00 12.45
C TYR A 119 3.24 8.17 13.29
N GLU A 120 3.75 7.19 14.03
CA GLU A 120 2.92 6.38 14.93
C GLU A 120 2.17 7.28 15.92
N GLY A 121 0.86 7.09 16.03
CA GLY A 121 -0.02 7.90 16.89
C GLY A 121 -0.35 9.30 16.36
N PHE A 122 0.16 9.70 15.18
CA PHE A 122 -0.14 10.97 14.52
C PHE A 122 -0.04 12.21 15.44
N PRO A 123 1.12 12.45 16.08
CA PRO A 123 1.28 13.57 17.00
C PRO A 123 1.10 14.91 16.26
N VAL A 124 0.61 15.92 16.97
CA VAL A 124 0.51 17.30 16.44
C VAL A 124 1.92 17.80 16.14
N VAL A 125 2.06 18.58 15.06
CA VAL A 125 3.36 19.15 14.70
C VAL A 125 3.78 20.14 15.79
N ASP A 126 4.91 19.84 16.41
CA ASP A 126 5.59 20.64 17.41
C ASP A 126 7.10 20.50 17.16
N ASP A 127 7.80 21.63 17.12
CA ASP A 127 9.22 21.71 16.76
C ASP A 127 10.13 20.99 17.78
N ASP A 128 9.64 20.83 19.02
CA ASP A 128 10.39 20.21 20.12
C ASP A 128 10.24 18.67 20.19
N LEU A 129 9.46 18.05 19.29
CA LEU A 129 9.24 16.60 19.29
C LEU A 129 10.35 15.81 18.58
N GLU A 130 11.09 15.02 19.35
CA GLU A 130 11.98 13.99 18.82
C GLU A 130 11.21 12.73 18.41
N LEU A 131 11.00 12.56 17.11
CA LEU A 131 10.43 11.35 16.52
C LEU A 131 11.53 10.30 16.33
N ASN A 132 11.50 9.25 17.14
CA ASN A 132 12.50 8.16 17.14
C ASN A 132 11.86 6.84 16.68
N GLY A 133 12.33 6.30 15.56
CA GLY A 133 11.87 5.03 14.98
C GLY A 133 11.56 5.11 13.48
N ASN A 134 11.29 3.96 12.87
CA ASN A 134 11.15 3.82 11.42
C ASN A 134 9.72 4.09 10.93
N ILE A 135 9.61 4.77 9.78
CA ILE A 135 8.33 5.06 9.14
C ILE A 135 7.95 3.87 8.24
N ASN A 136 6.73 3.37 8.40
CA ASN A 136 6.12 2.42 7.47
C ASN A 136 4.79 2.98 6.94
N TYR A 137 4.75 3.36 5.66
CA TYR A 137 3.59 4.03 5.08
C TYR A 137 2.34 3.15 5.01
N TRP A 138 2.46 1.84 4.76
CA TRP A 138 1.29 0.96 4.72
C TRP A 138 0.70 0.77 6.12
N LEU A 139 1.55 0.62 7.13
CA LEU A 139 1.11 0.53 8.52
C LEU A 139 0.45 1.84 8.99
N LEU A 140 1.03 2.98 8.66
CA LEU A 140 0.46 4.29 9.01
C LEU A 140 -0.85 4.55 8.27
N ALA A 141 -0.95 4.19 7.00
CA ALA A 141 -2.22 4.32 6.28
C ALA A 141 -3.32 3.40 6.88
N GLN A 142 -2.96 2.21 7.36
CA GLN A 142 -3.88 1.34 8.09
C GLN A 142 -4.29 1.93 9.45
N ALA A 143 -3.35 2.47 10.21
CA ALA A 143 -3.64 3.15 11.48
C ALA A 143 -4.54 4.38 11.27
N LEU A 144 -4.30 5.15 10.21
CA LEU A 144 -5.11 6.31 9.86
C LEU A 144 -6.54 5.93 9.49
N GLN A 145 -6.72 4.78 8.84
CA GLN A 145 -8.06 4.24 8.56
C GLN A 145 -8.81 3.90 9.86
N ALA A 146 -8.12 3.44 10.89
CA ALA A 146 -8.72 3.11 12.19
C ALA A 146 -9.15 4.36 12.99
N GLU A 147 -8.50 5.51 12.79
CA GLU A 147 -8.82 6.77 13.48
C GLU A 147 -10.15 7.42 13.07
N SER A 148 -10.79 6.94 11.99
CA SER A 148 -12.12 7.40 11.54
C SER A 148 -12.23 8.92 11.28
N VAL A 149 -11.21 9.50 10.65
CA VAL A 149 -11.15 10.92 10.24
C VAL A 149 -12.14 11.24 9.12
N GLU A 150 -12.72 12.44 9.13
CA GLU A 150 -13.64 12.92 8.07
C GLU A 150 -12.90 13.04 6.74
N ARG A 151 -11.71 13.65 6.79
CA ARG A 151 -10.84 13.84 5.63
C ARG A 151 -9.39 13.96 6.10
N ALA A 152 -8.48 13.24 5.44
CA ALA A 152 -7.06 13.40 5.68
C ALA A 152 -6.31 13.70 4.38
N VAL A 153 -5.34 14.60 4.45
CA VAL A 153 -4.38 14.85 3.37
C VAL A 153 -3.01 14.47 3.89
N VAL A 154 -2.36 13.51 3.23
CA VAL A 154 -1.03 13.04 3.61
C VAL A 154 0.00 13.59 2.62
N LEU A 155 1.06 14.21 3.14
CA LEU A 155 2.21 14.71 2.39
C LEU A 155 3.44 13.89 2.78
N SER A 156 4.06 13.23 1.80
CA SER A 156 5.20 12.35 2.06
C SER A 156 6.17 12.28 0.89
N ASN A 157 7.36 11.75 1.13
CA ASN A 157 8.35 11.50 0.09
C ASN A 157 8.12 10.18 -0.66
N ASN A 158 7.30 9.26 -0.13
CA ASN A 158 7.14 7.89 -0.63
C ASN A 158 8.46 7.13 -0.83
N TYR A 159 9.43 7.28 0.07
CA TYR A 159 10.66 6.48 -0.05
C TYR A 159 10.37 4.98 -0.07
N LEU A 160 10.98 4.28 -1.03
CA LEU A 160 10.76 2.85 -1.26
C LEU A 160 11.05 2.01 -0.01
N LYS A 161 12.09 2.38 0.76
CA LYS A 161 12.49 1.73 2.01
C LYS A 161 11.40 1.73 3.09
N ASN A 162 10.49 2.70 3.05
CA ASN A 162 9.42 2.88 4.03
C ASN A 162 8.13 2.14 3.62
N PHE A 163 8.12 1.37 2.52
CA PHE A 163 7.02 0.48 2.14
C PHE A 163 7.40 -0.97 2.48
N THR A 164 6.97 -1.45 3.65
CA THR A 164 7.25 -2.82 4.11
C THR A 164 5.97 -3.52 4.56
N GLY A 165 5.80 -4.79 4.15
CA GLY A 165 4.65 -5.60 4.52
C GLY A 165 3.56 -5.69 3.42
N GLN A 166 2.31 -5.85 3.84
CA GLN A 166 1.18 -6.06 2.94
C GLN A 166 0.64 -4.72 2.41
N ARG A 167 0.49 -4.65 1.09
CA ARG A 167 -0.13 -3.49 0.43
C ARG A 167 -1.61 -3.39 0.80
N ILE A 168 -2.05 -2.18 1.12
CA ILE A 168 -3.46 -1.88 1.46
C ILE A 168 -4.13 -1.04 0.37
N ASN A 169 -5.47 -1.03 0.37
CA ASN A 169 -6.24 -0.08 -0.42
C ASN A 169 -6.37 1.24 0.37
N LEU A 170 -6.17 2.37 -0.30
CA LEU A 170 -6.28 3.69 0.31
C LEU A 170 -7.77 4.10 0.36
N PRO A 171 -8.32 4.42 1.54
CA PRO A 171 -9.70 4.91 1.68
C PRO A 171 -9.95 6.23 0.93
N ASP A 172 -11.17 6.41 0.38
CA ASP A 172 -11.54 7.60 -0.41
C ASP A 172 -11.48 8.93 0.38
N ASN A 173 -11.56 8.88 1.71
CA ASN A 173 -11.43 10.04 2.59
C ASN A 173 -9.98 10.45 2.85
N ILE A 174 -9.00 9.66 2.39
CA ILE A 174 -7.56 9.92 2.56
C ILE A 174 -6.98 10.25 1.18
N ARG A 175 -6.44 11.46 1.04
CA ARG A 175 -5.71 11.88 -0.17
C ARG A 175 -4.22 11.85 0.11
N TRP A 176 -3.48 10.99 -0.58
CA TRP A 176 -2.03 10.87 -0.41
C TRP A 176 -1.30 11.61 -1.54
N ILE A 177 -0.49 12.61 -1.19
CA ILE A 177 0.26 13.43 -2.13
C ILE A 177 1.75 13.18 -1.91
N THR A 178 2.43 12.87 -3.00
CA THR A 178 3.85 12.49 -2.98
C THR A 178 4.71 13.62 -3.51
N LYS A 179 5.79 13.93 -2.80
CA LYS A 179 6.88 14.77 -3.33
C LYS A 179 7.94 13.91 -4.00
N SER A 180 8.25 14.25 -5.24
CA SER A 180 9.41 13.67 -5.92
C SER A 180 10.69 14.29 -5.33
N PRO A 181 11.60 13.49 -4.75
CA PRO A 181 12.84 14.01 -4.21
C PRO A 181 13.75 14.48 -5.35
N THR A 182 14.45 15.58 -5.10
CA THR A 182 15.48 16.08 -6.02
C THR A 182 16.70 15.17 -6.02
N GLN A 183 17.45 15.20 -7.12
CA GLN A 183 18.69 14.45 -7.25
C GLN A 183 19.67 14.85 -6.15
N HIS A 184 20.22 13.85 -5.46
CA HIS A 184 21.14 14.00 -4.35
C HIS A 184 22.41 13.23 -4.63
N GLU A 185 23.54 13.92 -4.54
CA GLU A 185 24.85 13.30 -4.64
C GLU A 185 25.45 13.16 -3.26
N PHE A 186 26.02 12.00 -2.97
CA PHE A 186 26.60 11.69 -1.68
C PHE A 186 27.86 10.86 -1.84
N GLU A 187 28.77 10.99 -0.88
CA GLU A 187 29.93 10.13 -0.78
C GLU A 187 29.55 8.89 0.03
N LEU A 188 29.68 7.71 -0.58
CA LEU A 188 29.44 6.45 0.13
C LEU A 188 30.68 6.11 0.98
N ALA A 189 31.86 6.16 0.36
CA ALA A 189 33.13 5.89 1.00
C ALA A 189 34.31 6.50 0.23
N SER A 190 35.34 6.86 0.99
CA SER A 190 36.66 7.29 0.53
C SER A 190 37.68 6.55 1.40
N ILE A 191 38.50 5.71 0.77
CA ILE A 191 39.38 4.74 1.44
C ILE A 191 40.80 4.86 0.88
N ASP A 192 41.75 5.03 1.79
CA ASP A 192 43.19 5.09 1.52
C ASP A 192 43.75 3.67 1.34
N ILE A 193 44.17 3.34 0.11
CA ILE A 193 44.82 2.07 -0.24
C ILE A 193 46.35 2.28 -0.41
N GLY A 194 46.92 3.30 0.22
CA GLY A 194 48.35 3.62 0.18
C GLY A 194 48.66 4.76 -0.79
N GLU A 195 49.09 4.45 -2.01
CA GLU A 195 49.37 5.48 -3.02
C GLU A 195 48.11 6.03 -3.70
N PHE A 196 46.99 5.32 -3.57
CA PHE A 196 45.72 5.66 -4.20
C PHE A 196 44.58 5.80 -3.20
N GLU A 197 43.66 6.71 -3.48
CA GLU A 197 42.36 6.80 -2.83
C GLU A 197 41.30 6.11 -3.70
N TRP A 198 40.64 5.11 -3.13
CA TRP A 198 39.41 4.54 -3.69
C TRP A 198 38.23 5.36 -3.20
N LYS A 199 37.55 6.03 -4.13
CA LYS A 199 36.40 6.88 -3.83
C LYS A 199 35.17 6.38 -4.54
N ARG A 200 34.11 6.11 -3.77
CA ARG A 200 32.81 5.71 -4.28
C ARG A 200 31.75 6.75 -3.95
N THR A 201 31.16 7.32 -4.99
CA THR A 201 30.07 8.29 -4.88
C THR A 201 28.76 7.67 -5.35
N GLY A 202 27.67 8.10 -4.73
CA GLY A 202 26.31 7.74 -5.08
C GLY A 202 25.55 8.95 -5.61
N SER A 203 24.66 8.71 -6.55
CA SER A 203 23.67 9.69 -7.01
C SER A 203 22.30 9.04 -6.92
N SER A 204 21.40 9.62 -6.12
CA SER A 204 20.06 9.09 -5.89
C SER A 204 18.99 10.11 -6.30
N SER A 205 17.95 9.61 -6.96
CA SER A 205 16.72 10.33 -7.28
C SER A 205 15.52 9.45 -6.97
N GLY A 206 14.30 10.00 -7.12
CA GLY A 206 13.06 9.23 -6.96
C GLY A 206 12.98 7.98 -7.85
N LEU A 207 13.71 7.93 -8.97
CA LEU A 207 13.63 6.81 -9.91
C LEU A 207 14.74 5.78 -9.74
N LYS A 208 15.96 6.21 -9.39
CA LYS A 208 17.13 5.32 -9.33
C LYS A 208 18.19 5.82 -8.36
N THR A 209 19.01 4.87 -7.92
CA THR A 209 20.26 5.12 -7.21
C THR A 209 21.38 4.45 -7.98
N GLN A 210 22.38 5.24 -8.38
CA GLN A 210 23.52 4.81 -9.18
C GLN A 210 24.82 5.13 -8.45
N PHE A 211 25.87 4.37 -8.73
CA PHE A 211 27.18 4.55 -8.11
C PHE A 211 28.26 4.75 -9.16
N SER A 212 29.27 5.51 -8.80
CA SER A 212 30.51 5.66 -9.55
C SER A 212 31.69 5.39 -8.62
N THR A 213 32.70 4.71 -9.13
CA THR A 213 33.94 4.42 -8.41
C THR A 213 35.10 5.04 -9.16
N GLN A 214 35.95 5.77 -8.45
CA GLN A 214 37.14 6.44 -8.98
C GLN A 214 38.35 6.06 -8.12
N ILE A 215 39.49 5.88 -8.77
CA ILE A 215 40.78 5.66 -8.12
C ILE A 215 41.62 6.92 -8.38
N LEU A 216 42.04 7.60 -7.31
CA LEU A 216 42.73 8.89 -7.36
C LEU A 216 44.18 8.71 -6.88
N GLU A 217 45.16 9.27 -7.59
CA GLU A 217 46.61 9.10 -7.33
C GLU A 217 47.15 9.87 -6.10
N SER A 218 46.27 10.48 -5.30
CA SER A 218 46.67 11.21 -4.10
C SER A 218 45.71 10.88 -2.99
N SER A 219 46.23 10.16 -1.99
CA SER A 219 45.45 9.77 -0.83
C SER A 219 45.15 10.98 0.06
N LYS A 220 43.90 11.45 0.02
CA LYS A 220 43.35 12.43 0.97
C LYS A 220 42.31 11.79 1.91
N ALA A 221 42.06 10.50 1.76
CA ALA A 221 41.11 9.76 2.56
C ALA A 221 41.58 9.66 4.01
N THR A 222 40.64 9.83 4.96
CA THR A 222 40.94 9.69 6.39
C THR A 222 40.86 8.23 6.86
N VAL A 223 40.14 7.39 6.13
CA VAL A 223 39.91 5.98 6.47
C VAL A 223 40.89 5.11 5.70
N LYS A 224 41.65 4.27 6.41
CA LYS A 224 42.59 3.32 5.79
C LYS A 224 41.88 2.05 5.33
N ALA A 225 42.36 1.46 4.25
CA ALA A 225 41.89 0.18 3.74
C ALA A 225 42.11 -0.91 4.79
N ASP A 226 41.07 -1.70 5.03
CA ASP A 226 41.18 -2.90 5.84
C ASP A 226 41.79 -4.04 5.02
N THR A 227 42.34 -5.03 5.71
CA THR A 227 43.00 -6.18 5.09
C THR A 227 42.09 -7.40 5.14
N LEU A 228 41.95 -8.09 4.01
CA LEU A 228 41.24 -9.37 3.93
C LEU A 228 42.26 -10.49 3.73
N SER A 229 42.43 -11.34 4.73
CA SER A 229 43.37 -12.46 4.69
C SER A 229 42.71 -13.70 4.08
N ILE A 230 43.32 -14.23 3.02
CA ILE A 230 42.83 -15.41 2.29
C ILE A 230 43.92 -16.48 2.29
N ILE A 231 43.60 -17.66 2.79
CA ILE A 231 44.45 -18.84 2.67
C ILE A 231 43.94 -19.72 1.53
N LEU A 232 44.78 -19.97 0.52
CA LEU A 232 44.52 -20.96 -0.52
C LEU A 232 45.21 -22.27 -0.13
N VAL A 233 44.43 -23.31 0.07
CA VAL A 233 44.91 -24.66 0.34
C VAL A 233 44.71 -25.49 -0.93
N SER A 234 45.79 -26.05 -1.48
CA SER A 234 45.71 -26.83 -2.71
C SER A 234 46.64 -28.04 -2.72
N GLU A 235 46.25 -29.08 -3.47
CA GLU A 235 47.11 -30.21 -3.84
C GLU A 235 47.67 -30.05 -5.25
N ILE A 236 48.71 -30.82 -5.58
CA ILE A 236 49.38 -30.82 -6.90
C ILE A 236 48.36 -30.97 -8.06
N GLY A 237 47.29 -31.74 -7.86
CA GLY A 237 46.23 -31.95 -8.86
C GLY A 237 45.33 -30.74 -9.15
N PHE A 238 45.43 -29.66 -8.36
CA PHE A 238 44.59 -28.45 -8.42
C PHE A 238 45.38 -27.17 -8.72
N GLU A 239 46.66 -27.28 -9.11
CA GLU A 239 47.52 -26.12 -9.41
C GLU A 239 46.91 -25.19 -10.48
N TYR A 240 46.24 -25.77 -11.47
CA TYR A 240 45.58 -24.98 -12.50
C TYR A 240 44.34 -24.25 -11.97
N ASP A 241 43.49 -24.92 -11.18
CA ASP A 241 42.34 -24.31 -10.54
C ASP A 241 42.75 -23.17 -9.61
N LYS A 242 43.83 -23.37 -8.84
CA LYS A 242 44.45 -22.37 -8.00
C LYS A 242 44.90 -21.15 -8.81
N LYS A 243 45.54 -21.35 -9.96
CA LYS A 243 45.93 -20.24 -10.84
C LYS A 243 44.73 -19.42 -11.31
N ILE A 244 43.62 -20.08 -11.69
CA ILE A 244 42.37 -19.40 -12.08
C ILE A 244 41.78 -18.63 -10.89
N MET A 245 41.77 -19.22 -9.70
CA MET A 245 41.30 -18.58 -8.48
C MET A 245 42.13 -17.33 -8.12
N LEU A 246 43.46 -17.43 -8.17
CA LEU A 246 44.36 -16.30 -7.92
C LEU A 246 44.14 -15.18 -8.94
N ALA A 247 43.93 -15.51 -10.21
CA ALA A 247 43.60 -14.52 -11.23
C ALA A 247 42.26 -13.81 -10.95
N ALA A 248 41.25 -14.55 -10.48
CA ALA A 248 39.98 -13.97 -10.07
C ALA A 248 40.14 -13.04 -8.86
N LEU A 249 40.87 -13.46 -7.82
CA LEU A 249 41.19 -12.63 -6.65
C LEU A 249 41.94 -11.35 -7.04
N GLN A 250 42.92 -11.46 -7.94
CA GLN A 250 43.66 -10.32 -8.44
C GLN A 250 42.76 -9.33 -9.21
N ALA A 251 41.81 -9.83 -9.99
CA ALA A 251 40.83 -8.99 -10.68
C ALA A 251 39.90 -8.26 -9.68
N ILE A 252 39.48 -8.93 -8.60
CA ILE A 252 38.67 -8.31 -7.54
C ILE A 252 39.46 -7.18 -6.86
N GLN A 253 40.73 -7.42 -6.51
CA GLN A 253 41.61 -6.44 -5.86
C GLN A 253 41.72 -5.10 -6.61
N GLN A 254 41.54 -5.09 -7.94
CA GLN A 254 41.60 -3.85 -8.74
C GLN A 254 40.43 -2.89 -8.48
N THR A 255 39.32 -3.40 -7.95
CA THR A 255 38.09 -2.62 -7.73
C THR A 255 37.61 -2.64 -6.28
N ALA A 256 38.13 -3.56 -5.48
CA ALA A 256 37.76 -3.72 -4.08
C ALA A 256 38.39 -2.63 -3.20
N PRO A 257 37.66 -2.14 -2.18
CA PRO A 257 38.18 -1.18 -1.21
C PRO A 257 39.06 -1.80 -0.11
N PHE A 258 39.54 -3.03 -0.30
CA PHE A 258 40.29 -3.81 0.70
C PHE A 258 41.62 -4.27 0.12
N ILE A 259 42.58 -4.56 1.00
CA ILE A 259 43.87 -5.13 0.62
C ILE A 259 43.85 -6.64 0.88
N PHE A 260 43.97 -7.45 -0.17
CA PHE A 260 43.99 -8.90 -0.06
C PHE A 260 45.39 -9.39 0.31
N ILE A 261 45.47 -10.16 1.39
CA ILE A 261 46.69 -10.84 1.82
C ILE A 261 46.48 -12.33 1.54
N ASN A 262 46.98 -12.76 0.38
CA ASN A 262 46.86 -14.15 -0.05
C ASN A 262 48.07 -14.96 0.43
N SER A 263 47.82 -16.12 1.03
CA SER A 263 48.84 -17.11 1.35
C SER A 263 48.49 -18.46 0.74
N ASP A 264 49.50 -19.21 0.33
CA ASP A 264 49.37 -20.48 -0.36
C ASP A 264 50.04 -21.57 0.47
N VAL A 265 49.30 -22.64 0.74
CA VAL A 265 49.67 -23.64 1.75
C VAL A 265 49.28 -25.03 1.25
N THR A 266 50.13 -26.03 1.50
CA THR A 266 49.74 -27.42 1.24
C THR A 266 48.81 -27.95 2.33
N ILE A 267 48.05 -29.01 2.06
CA ILE A 267 47.16 -29.62 3.07
C ILE A 267 47.89 -30.01 4.35
N SER A 268 49.14 -30.48 4.23
CA SER A 268 49.96 -30.87 5.38
C SER A 268 50.44 -29.70 6.24
N GLU A 269 50.51 -28.51 5.66
CA GLU A 269 50.99 -27.28 6.32
C GLU A 269 49.82 -26.42 6.82
N TYR A 270 48.61 -26.67 6.35
CA TYR A 270 47.42 -25.97 6.80
C TYR A 270 47.12 -26.30 8.26
N SER A 271 47.04 -25.27 9.10
CA SER A 271 46.55 -25.38 10.47
C SER A 271 45.29 -24.51 10.65
N PRO A 272 44.17 -25.07 11.14
CA PRO A 272 42.93 -24.33 11.36
C PRO A 272 43.02 -23.28 12.49
N THR A 273 44.14 -23.24 13.23
CA THR A 273 44.38 -22.26 14.30
C THR A 273 44.85 -20.90 13.81
N HIS A 274 45.21 -20.76 12.53
CA HIS A 274 45.62 -19.46 11.98
C HIS A 274 44.41 -18.54 11.84
N LYS A 275 44.52 -17.33 12.42
CA LYS A 275 43.50 -16.28 12.27
C LYS A 275 43.48 -15.83 10.81
N THR A 276 42.45 -16.23 10.07
CA THR A 276 42.20 -15.82 8.70
C THR A 276 40.72 -15.54 8.47
N ASP A 277 40.41 -14.68 7.52
CA ASP A 277 39.04 -14.31 7.19
C ASP A 277 38.40 -15.35 6.25
N TRP A 278 39.18 -15.87 5.30
CA TRP A 278 38.71 -16.84 4.31
C TRP A 278 39.71 -17.96 4.03
N VAL A 279 39.18 -19.18 3.89
CA VAL A 279 39.94 -20.34 3.41
C VAL A 279 39.35 -20.84 2.09
N ILE A 280 40.16 -20.90 1.04
CA ILE A 280 39.78 -21.52 -0.25
C ILE A 280 40.46 -22.87 -0.34
N TRP A 281 39.69 -23.95 -0.26
CA TRP A 281 40.14 -25.32 -0.24
C TRP A 281 39.94 -26.00 -1.60
N LEU A 282 41.03 -26.28 -2.29
CA LEU A 282 41.07 -26.90 -3.62
C LEU A 282 41.72 -28.29 -3.52
N SER A 283 40.93 -29.26 -3.06
CA SER A 283 41.33 -30.66 -2.97
C SER A 283 40.12 -31.57 -2.95
N ASP A 284 40.31 -32.83 -3.35
CA ASP A 284 39.32 -33.90 -3.23
C ASP A 284 39.15 -34.38 -1.78
N ARG A 285 40.07 -34.01 -0.88
CA ARG A 285 39.98 -34.34 0.55
C ARG A 285 38.97 -33.44 1.23
N LYS A 286 38.20 -34.02 2.14
CA LYS A 286 37.25 -33.26 2.96
C LYS A 286 38.02 -32.29 3.88
N PRO A 287 37.71 -30.98 3.87
CA PRO A 287 38.33 -30.03 4.78
C PRO A 287 37.87 -30.25 6.22
N GLU A 288 38.73 -29.90 7.18
CA GLU A 288 38.36 -29.79 8.59
C GLU A 288 37.61 -28.48 8.82
N VAL A 289 36.29 -28.56 8.96
CA VAL A 289 35.42 -27.38 9.12
C VAL A 289 35.50 -26.86 10.56
N HIS A 290 35.95 -25.62 10.72
CA HIS A 290 35.97 -24.86 11.97
C HIS A 290 35.25 -23.51 11.75
N ASP A 291 35.13 -22.65 12.77
CA ASP A 291 34.40 -21.35 12.76
C ASP A 291 35.01 -20.27 11.82
N VAL A 292 35.50 -20.65 10.64
CA VAL A 292 36.11 -19.79 9.63
C VAL A 292 35.30 -19.88 8.33
N SER A 293 35.16 -18.76 7.62
CA SER A 293 34.50 -18.74 6.32
C SER A 293 35.31 -19.51 5.28
N MET A 294 34.69 -20.46 4.60
CA MET A 294 35.38 -21.42 3.74
C MET A 294 34.67 -21.61 2.40
N ILE A 295 35.45 -21.65 1.33
CA ILE A 295 35.04 -22.09 -0.01
C ILE A 295 35.78 -23.39 -0.30
N ALA A 296 35.08 -24.51 -0.42
CA ALA A 296 35.71 -25.80 -0.62
C ALA A 296 35.20 -26.53 -1.87
N TYR A 297 36.13 -27.04 -2.67
CA TYR A 297 35.83 -28.01 -3.72
C TYR A 297 35.36 -29.32 -3.07
N ASN A 298 34.22 -29.84 -3.52
CA ASN A 298 33.67 -31.08 -3.01
C ASN A 298 33.30 -32.02 -4.16
N THR A 299 33.67 -33.29 -4.03
CA THR A 299 33.40 -34.36 -5.00
C THR A 299 32.13 -35.15 -4.72
N ALA A 300 31.41 -34.87 -3.63
CA ALA A 300 30.13 -35.52 -3.33
C ALA A 300 29.05 -35.15 -4.37
N GLU A 301 28.11 -36.08 -4.62
CA GLU A 301 27.07 -36.02 -5.66
C GLU A 301 26.63 -34.60 -5.99
N ILE A 302 26.98 -34.15 -7.20
CA ILE A 302 26.64 -32.82 -7.68
C ILE A 302 25.13 -32.81 -7.95
N PHE A 303 24.39 -32.09 -7.12
CA PHE A 303 22.93 -31.96 -7.30
C PHE A 303 22.58 -31.00 -8.44
N ASN A 304 23.50 -30.08 -8.81
CA ASN A 304 23.29 -29.11 -9.88
C ASN A 304 24.61 -28.51 -10.44
N ASP A 305 25.07 -29.02 -11.58
CA ASP A 305 26.28 -28.57 -12.29
C ASP A 305 26.18 -27.12 -12.82
N GLN A 306 24.99 -26.50 -12.80
CA GLN A 306 24.79 -25.15 -13.32
C GLN A 306 25.20 -24.05 -12.34
N VAL A 307 25.35 -24.37 -11.04
CA VAL A 307 25.68 -23.40 -9.99
C VAL A 307 27.12 -23.60 -9.56
N LEU A 308 27.97 -22.59 -9.81
CA LEU A 308 29.40 -22.65 -9.47
C LEU A 308 29.65 -22.68 -7.95
N PHE A 309 28.99 -21.78 -7.22
CA PHE A 309 29.06 -21.70 -5.76
C PHE A 309 27.69 -21.95 -5.12
N GLU A 310 27.62 -22.96 -4.27
CA GLU A 310 26.43 -23.33 -3.50
C GLU A 310 26.66 -23.02 -2.01
N GLN A 311 25.79 -22.21 -1.40
CA GLN A 311 25.86 -21.93 0.03
C GLN A 311 25.28 -23.10 0.82
N VAL A 312 26.10 -23.77 1.64
CA VAL A 312 25.67 -24.90 2.49
C VAL A 312 25.35 -24.42 3.90
N THR A 313 26.17 -23.51 4.43
CA THR A 313 25.95 -22.80 5.71
C THR A 313 26.30 -21.33 5.52
N PRO A 314 25.98 -20.43 6.49
CA PRO A 314 26.34 -19.01 6.37
C PRO A 314 27.83 -18.76 6.09
N THR A 315 28.72 -19.61 6.61
CA THR A 315 30.17 -19.49 6.48
C THR A 315 30.78 -20.51 5.52
N TYR A 316 30.04 -21.51 5.03
CA TYR A 316 30.57 -22.56 4.16
C TYR A 316 29.92 -22.55 2.78
N TRP A 317 30.76 -22.40 1.76
CA TRP A 317 30.42 -22.40 0.36
C TRP A 317 31.07 -23.59 -0.33
N ARG A 318 30.30 -24.28 -1.17
CA ARG A 318 30.76 -25.39 -1.97
C ARG A 318 31.08 -24.93 -3.39
N LEU A 319 32.25 -25.30 -3.89
CA LEU A 319 32.63 -25.16 -5.29
C LEU A 319 32.33 -26.46 -6.03
N ASN A 320 31.36 -26.41 -6.96
CA ASN A 320 30.80 -27.61 -7.60
C ASN A 320 31.58 -28.10 -8.83
N THR A 321 32.40 -27.24 -9.43
CA THR A 321 33.05 -27.51 -10.71
C THR A 321 34.53 -27.14 -10.65
N ARG A 322 35.37 -27.94 -11.33
CA ARG A 322 36.78 -27.62 -11.56
C ARG A 322 36.92 -26.30 -12.34
N LEU A 323 37.93 -25.53 -12.00
CA LEU A 323 38.15 -24.21 -12.56
C LEU A 323 39.04 -24.29 -13.80
N ASN A 324 38.58 -23.66 -14.87
CA ASN A 324 39.33 -23.36 -16.09
C ASN A 324 38.85 -22.01 -16.65
N GLU A 325 39.46 -21.48 -17.71
CA GLU A 325 39.07 -20.16 -18.22
C GLU A 325 37.63 -20.14 -18.71
N GLY A 326 37.17 -21.22 -19.35
CA GLY A 326 35.80 -21.34 -19.85
C GLY A 326 34.77 -21.28 -18.72
N VAL A 327 34.99 -22.03 -17.64
CA VAL A 327 34.13 -22.02 -16.45
C VAL A 327 34.16 -20.66 -15.77
N ALA A 328 35.35 -20.05 -15.63
CA ALA A 328 35.51 -18.76 -14.99
C ALA A 328 34.75 -17.64 -15.71
N LEU A 329 34.80 -17.62 -17.05
CA LEU A 329 34.11 -16.62 -17.88
C LEU A 329 32.60 -16.87 -17.93
N ASN A 330 32.17 -18.10 -18.22
CA ASN A 330 30.76 -18.42 -18.41
C ASN A 330 29.95 -18.36 -17.10
N SER A 331 30.59 -18.66 -15.98
CA SER A 331 29.94 -18.67 -14.65
C SER A 331 30.18 -17.38 -13.87
N HIS A 332 30.81 -16.37 -14.49
CA HIS A 332 31.15 -15.09 -13.86
C HIS A 332 31.88 -15.25 -12.51
N LEU A 333 32.90 -16.11 -12.46
CA LEU A 333 33.63 -16.48 -11.24
C LEU A 333 34.01 -15.25 -10.40
N THR A 334 34.61 -14.23 -11.02
CA THR A 334 35.07 -13.01 -10.34
C THR A 334 33.94 -12.27 -9.63
N ILE A 335 32.77 -12.14 -10.27
CA ILE A 335 31.62 -11.42 -9.70
C ILE A 335 31.07 -12.21 -8.51
N ARG A 336 30.79 -13.50 -8.72
CA ARG A 336 30.25 -14.37 -7.67
C ARG A 336 31.19 -14.51 -6.48
N LEU A 337 32.49 -14.59 -6.73
CA LEU A 337 33.49 -14.62 -5.68
C LEU A 337 33.53 -13.30 -4.91
N SER A 338 33.40 -12.15 -5.58
CA SER A 338 33.34 -10.86 -4.89
C SER A 338 32.10 -10.69 -4.01
N GLU A 339 30.95 -11.23 -4.41
CA GLU A 339 29.71 -11.24 -3.61
C GLU A 339 29.87 -12.06 -2.33
N ILE A 340 30.70 -13.10 -2.37
CA ILE A 340 30.96 -13.99 -1.23
C ILE A 340 32.01 -13.38 -0.29
N LEU A 341 33.11 -12.87 -0.84
CA LEU A 341 34.29 -12.47 -0.05
C LEU A 341 34.18 -11.08 0.59
N LEU A 342 33.55 -10.12 -0.08
CA LEU A 342 33.59 -8.72 0.33
C LEU A 342 32.51 -8.42 1.38
N PRO A 343 32.86 -7.80 2.53
CA PRO A 343 31.88 -7.44 3.55
C PRO A 343 31.12 -6.15 3.16
N VAL A 344 30.15 -6.29 2.24
CA VAL A 344 29.39 -5.15 1.69
C VAL A 344 28.48 -4.49 2.75
N GLU A 345 28.14 -5.21 3.81
CA GLU A 345 27.25 -4.76 4.89
C GLU A 345 27.72 -3.45 5.53
N MET A 346 29.04 -3.20 5.56
CA MET A 346 29.61 -1.97 6.12
C MET A 346 29.16 -0.69 5.41
N PHE A 347 28.70 -0.79 4.15
CA PHE A 347 28.22 0.35 3.37
C PHE A 347 26.69 0.49 3.35
N VAL A 348 25.95 -0.53 3.81
CA VAL A 348 24.49 -0.59 3.69
C VAL A 348 23.82 0.54 4.48
N GLY A 349 24.26 0.83 5.71
CA GLY A 349 23.65 1.89 6.53
C GLY A 349 23.71 3.27 5.86
N ARG A 350 24.91 3.69 5.40
CA ARG A 350 25.07 4.97 4.68
C ARG A 350 24.29 5.00 3.37
N LEU A 351 24.19 3.87 2.69
CA LEU A 351 23.37 3.75 1.49
C LEU A 351 21.89 3.97 1.81
N GLU A 352 21.34 3.26 2.79
CA GLU A 352 19.92 3.35 3.15
C GLU A 352 19.53 4.77 3.62
N GLU A 353 20.43 5.47 4.32
CA GLU A 353 20.25 6.87 4.70
C GLU A 353 20.12 7.80 3.49
N ASN A 354 20.92 7.57 2.45
CA ASN A 354 21.00 8.44 1.27
C ASN A 354 20.13 7.97 0.09
N ASP A 355 19.54 6.77 0.16
CA ASP A 355 18.66 6.25 -0.88
C ASP A 355 17.32 6.98 -0.88
N ARG A 356 17.05 7.69 -1.98
CA ARG A 356 15.85 8.50 -2.21
C ARG A 356 14.92 7.91 -3.25
N ARG A 357 15.09 6.65 -3.66
CA ARG A 357 14.14 5.99 -4.56
C ARG A 357 12.74 6.03 -3.97
N THR A 358 11.74 6.29 -4.80
CA THR A 358 10.35 6.40 -4.39
C THR A 358 9.47 5.40 -5.09
N LEU A 359 8.35 5.07 -4.44
CA LEU A 359 7.30 4.27 -5.05
C LEU A 359 6.23 5.19 -5.65
N PRO A 360 5.92 5.09 -6.96
CA PRO A 360 4.83 5.86 -7.57
C PRO A 360 3.50 5.59 -6.87
N GLU A 361 2.65 6.60 -6.74
CA GLU A 361 1.37 6.50 -6.03
C GLU A 361 0.48 5.35 -6.55
N GLN A 362 0.45 5.15 -7.87
CA GLN A 362 -0.33 4.07 -8.50
C GLN A 362 0.19 2.67 -8.14
N ALA A 363 1.47 2.56 -7.80
CA ALA A 363 2.11 1.33 -7.34
C ALA A 363 2.12 1.22 -5.81
N ALA A 364 1.93 2.32 -5.08
CA ALA A 364 1.93 2.33 -3.62
C ALA A 364 0.68 1.67 -3.02
N TRP A 365 -0.47 1.80 -3.68
CA TRP A 365 -1.76 1.35 -3.15
C TRP A 365 -2.34 0.18 -3.94
N SER A 366 -3.10 -0.67 -3.25
CA SER A 366 -3.79 -1.79 -3.89
C SER A 366 -4.99 -1.27 -4.66
N SER A 367 -4.98 -1.45 -5.99
CA SER A 367 -6.15 -1.22 -6.85
C SER A 367 -7.14 -2.38 -6.82
N LEU A 368 -6.77 -3.51 -6.22
CA LEU A 368 -7.73 -4.51 -5.82
C LEU A 368 -8.55 -3.87 -4.71
N ASN A 369 -9.69 -3.30 -5.11
CA ASN A 369 -10.86 -3.39 -4.25
C ASN A 369 -10.89 -4.87 -3.84
N PRO A 370 -10.77 -5.22 -2.53
CA PRO A 370 -11.11 -6.57 -2.14
C PRO A 370 -12.42 -6.85 -2.85
N VAL A 371 -12.55 -8.02 -3.50
CA VAL A 371 -13.81 -8.45 -4.08
C VAL A 371 -14.79 -8.34 -2.92
N SER A 372 -15.44 -7.18 -2.83
CA SER A 372 -16.49 -6.95 -1.90
C SER A 372 -17.50 -7.85 -2.57
N ASP A 373 -17.81 -8.98 -1.94
CA ASP A 373 -19.19 -9.46 -1.95
C ASP A 373 -20.02 -8.20 -2.01
N ARG A 374 -20.59 -7.94 -3.21
CA ARG A 374 -21.10 -6.62 -3.60
C ARG A 374 -21.62 -6.00 -2.33
N LYS A 375 -20.92 -4.99 -1.78
CA LYS A 375 -21.48 -4.26 -0.65
C LYS A 375 -22.66 -3.54 -1.28
N THR A 376 -23.79 -4.24 -1.39
CA THR A 376 -25.11 -3.66 -1.35
C THR A 376 -24.96 -2.66 -0.24
N ALA A 377 -24.96 -1.38 -0.60
CA ALA A 377 -24.80 -0.29 0.36
C ALA A 377 -25.58 -0.71 1.59
N SER A 378 -24.88 -0.94 2.70
CA SER A 378 -25.49 -1.47 3.90
C SER A 378 -26.38 -0.36 4.41
N VAL A 379 -27.60 -0.30 3.86
CA VAL A 379 -28.70 0.44 4.42
C VAL A 379 -28.75 -0.08 5.84
N SER A 380 -28.55 0.79 6.83
CA SER A 380 -28.69 0.41 8.22
C SER A 380 -30.01 -0.36 8.32
N GLU A 381 -29.97 -1.63 8.73
CA GLU A 381 -31.17 -2.50 8.76
C GLU A 381 -32.34 -1.81 9.47
N ASN A 382 -32.01 -0.97 10.46
CA ASN A 382 -32.92 -0.12 11.21
C ASN A 382 -33.76 0.83 10.34
N LEU A 383 -33.22 1.47 9.29
CA LEU A 383 -33.98 2.45 8.49
C LEU A 383 -35.08 1.77 7.67
N ASN A 384 -34.78 0.60 7.09
CA ASN A 384 -35.77 -0.19 6.37
C ASN A 384 -36.87 -0.67 7.32
N MET A 385 -36.52 -1.04 8.56
CA MET A 385 -37.51 -1.40 9.57
C MET A 385 -38.49 -0.27 9.88
N TYR A 386 -38.03 0.98 10.05
CA TYR A 386 -38.92 2.11 10.31
C TYR A 386 -39.88 2.41 9.15
N TRP A 387 -39.39 2.35 7.92
CA TRP A 387 -40.24 2.51 6.73
C TRP A 387 -41.27 1.39 6.61
N MET A 388 -40.89 0.13 6.84
CA MET A 388 -41.83 -1.00 6.86
C MET A 388 -42.91 -0.83 7.95
N VAL A 389 -42.53 -0.40 9.15
CA VAL A 389 -43.47 -0.12 10.24
C VAL A 389 -44.45 1.00 9.86
N LEU A 390 -43.96 2.08 9.24
CA LEU A 390 -44.80 3.17 8.73
C LEU A 390 -45.77 2.70 7.64
N ILE A 391 -45.33 1.85 6.71
CA ILE A 391 -46.19 1.29 5.66
C ILE A 391 -47.26 0.37 6.28
N CYS A 392 -46.89 -0.53 7.18
CA CYS A 392 -47.85 -1.39 7.88
C CYS A 392 -48.88 -0.59 8.69
N PHE A 393 -48.43 0.43 9.42
CA PHE A 393 -49.30 1.31 10.20
C PHE A 393 -50.29 2.06 9.31
N THR A 394 -49.83 2.61 8.18
CA THR A 394 -50.69 3.34 7.24
C THR A 394 -51.70 2.42 6.55
N LEU A 395 -51.32 1.18 6.23
CA LEU A 395 -52.23 0.15 5.72
C LEU A 395 -53.35 -0.21 6.72
N ILE A 396 -53.02 -0.33 8.01
CA ILE A 396 -54.01 -0.63 9.06
C ILE A 396 -55.02 0.52 9.18
N ILE A 397 -54.54 1.77 9.20
CA ILE A 397 -55.40 2.95 9.28
C ILE A 397 -56.30 3.05 8.05
N GLU A 398 -55.75 2.83 6.85
CA GLU A 398 -56.53 2.83 5.61
C GLU A 398 -57.68 1.82 5.70
N ARG A 399 -57.38 0.59 6.12
CA ARG A 399 -58.38 -0.48 6.23
C ARG A 399 -59.45 -0.21 7.28
N LEU A 400 -59.09 0.37 8.43
CA LEU A 400 -60.05 0.76 9.47
C LEU A 400 -60.99 1.88 8.99
N LEU A 401 -60.48 2.84 8.22
CA LEU A 401 -61.30 3.93 7.67
C LEU A 401 -62.21 3.45 6.53
N ALA A 402 -61.76 2.49 5.72
CA ALA A 402 -62.59 1.84 4.70
C ALA A 402 -63.75 1.06 5.35
N LEU A 403 -63.44 0.20 6.32
CA LEU A 403 -64.43 -0.60 7.06
C LEU A 403 -65.51 0.24 7.74
N LYS A 404 -65.14 1.38 8.34
CA LYS A 404 -66.10 2.31 8.97
C LYS A 404 -67.09 2.92 7.96
N ARG A 405 -66.78 2.86 6.66
CA ARG A 405 -67.52 3.55 5.61
C ARG A 405 -68.19 2.60 4.60
N ASN A 406 -68.23 1.29 4.87
CA ASN A 406 -68.79 0.27 3.96
C ASN A 406 -68.14 0.28 2.55
N GLN A 407 -66.83 0.59 2.49
CA GLN A 407 -65.96 0.29 1.35
C GLN A 407 -65.05 -0.87 1.75
#